data_AF-A0A4V0XJI3-F1
#
_entry.id   AF-A0A4V0XJI3-F1
#
_cell.length_a   1.000
_cell.length_b   1.000
_cell.length_c   1.000
_cell.angle_alpha   90.00
_cell.angle_beta   90.00
_cell.angle_gamma   90.00
#
_symmetry.space_group_name_H-M   'P 1'
#
loop_
_entity.id
_entity.type
_entity.pdbx_description
1 polymer ?
#
loop_
_entity_poly.entity_id
_entity_poly.type
_entity_poly.pdbx_seq_one_letter_code
_entity_poly.pdbx_strand_id
1 'polypeptide(L)'
;MSTPINLRSEFGHRWKIGLDEAAGGRWSDPWNYKVLCRYGDICPWGGDLLAASTTSAGAVANRLRRLPFVEIAHDGSDGVTVVFPRGRLSSVTGIMKPRRTRKASPTQLAALERGRVRRPRRT
;
A
#
# COMPACT_ATOMS: atom_id res chain seq x y z
N MET A 1 10.93 -18.59 9.17
CA MET A 1 10.29 -17.31 8.81
C MET A 1 9.33 -17.57 7.66
N SER A 2 8.10 -17.06 7.75
CA SER A 2 7.12 -17.26 6.67
C SER A 2 7.43 -16.29 5.51
N THR A 3 7.25 -16.75 4.27
CA THR A 3 7.54 -15.94 3.08
C THR A 3 6.55 -14.78 2.98
N PRO A 4 7.01 -13.53 2.75
CA PRO A 4 6.10 -12.38 2.60
C PRO A 4 5.36 -12.41 1.27
N ILE A 5 4.14 -11.88 1.28
CA ILE A 5 3.39 -11.59 0.05
C ILE A 5 4.16 -10.55 -0.77
N ASN A 6 4.39 -10.85 -2.05
CA ASN A 6 5.01 -9.90 -2.97
C ASN A 6 3.97 -8.90 -3.52
N LEU A 7 3.76 -7.81 -2.77
CA LEU A 7 2.79 -6.76 -3.11
C LEU A 7 3.01 -6.12 -4.49
N ARG A 8 4.26 -6.06 -4.96
CA ARG A 8 4.59 -5.48 -6.26
C ARG A 8 4.11 -6.37 -7.40
N SER A 9 4.38 -7.67 -7.30
CA SER A 9 3.89 -8.65 -8.27
C SER A 9 2.36 -8.72 -8.27
N GLU A 10 1.76 -8.84 -7.08
CA GLU A 10 0.32 -9.06 -6.95
C GLU A 10 -0.53 -7.81 -7.26
N PHE A 11 -0.12 -6.64 -6.75
CA PHE A 11 -0.99 -5.46 -6.75
C PHE A 11 -0.40 -4.26 -7.49
N GLY A 12 0.86 -4.31 -7.93
CA GLY A 12 1.54 -3.16 -8.54
C GLY A 12 0.90 -2.65 -9.84
N HIS A 13 0.21 -3.53 -10.57
CA HIS A 13 -0.55 -3.17 -11.76
C HIS A 13 -1.82 -2.35 -11.46
N ARG A 14 -2.31 -2.39 -10.21
CA ARG A 14 -3.55 -1.75 -9.75
C ARG A 14 -3.27 -0.55 -8.83
N TRP A 15 -2.32 -0.69 -7.92
CA TRP A 15 -2.03 0.28 -6.87
C TRP A 15 -0.57 0.67 -6.82
N LYS A 16 -0.34 1.90 -6.34
CA LYS A 16 0.98 2.46 -6.19
C LYS A 16 1.70 1.74 -5.04
N ILE A 17 2.80 1.09 -5.37
CA ILE A 17 3.70 0.46 -4.40
C ILE A 17 4.82 1.46 -4.06
N GLY A 18 5.09 1.60 -2.77
CA GLY A 18 6.23 2.31 -2.21
C GLY A 18 7.11 1.36 -1.42
N LEU A 19 8.13 1.93 -0.80
CA LEU A 19 8.97 1.23 0.17
C LEU A 19 8.69 1.76 1.57
N ASP A 20 8.89 0.90 2.56
CA ASP A 20 9.13 1.32 3.93
C ASP A 20 10.36 2.25 3.99
N GLU A 21 10.35 3.19 4.94
CA GLU A 21 11.45 4.14 5.11
C GLU A 21 12.76 3.43 5.48
N ALA A 22 12.69 2.39 6.33
CA ALA A 22 13.83 1.57 6.73
C ALA A 22 14.49 0.83 5.56
N ALA A 23 13.78 0.68 4.44
CA ALA A 23 14.31 0.05 3.24
C ALA A 23 15.43 0.88 2.60
N GLY A 24 15.48 2.21 2.82
CA GLY A 24 16.52 3.07 2.23
C GLY A 24 16.64 2.94 0.70
N GLY A 25 15.52 2.68 0.00
CA GLY A 25 15.51 2.48 -1.45
C GLY A 25 15.76 1.03 -1.92
N ARG A 26 15.95 0.06 -1.02
CA ARG A 26 16.17 -1.36 -1.39
C ARG A 26 14.88 -2.04 -1.83
N TRP A 27 14.74 -2.20 -3.15
CA TRP A 27 13.59 -2.85 -3.80
C TRP A 27 13.70 -4.38 -3.92
N SER A 28 14.81 -4.99 -3.50
CA SER A 28 15.05 -6.44 -3.67
C SER A 28 14.23 -7.31 -2.70
N ASP A 29 13.84 -6.78 -1.55
CA ASP A 29 13.14 -7.54 -0.50
C ASP A 29 11.64 -7.17 -0.46
N PRO A 30 10.72 -8.14 -0.66
CA PRO A 30 9.28 -7.90 -0.58
C PRO A 30 8.80 -7.41 0.78
N TRP A 31 9.51 -7.69 1.88
CA TRP A 31 9.17 -7.15 3.21
C TRP A 31 9.19 -5.63 3.25
N ASN A 32 9.99 -5.01 2.39
CA ASN A 32 10.08 -3.56 2.32
C ASN A 32 8.90 -2.93 1.58
N TYR A 33 8.02 -3.69 0.95
CA TYR A 33 6.97 -3.13 0.09
C TYR A 33 5.79 -2.61 0.90
N LYS A 34 5.21 -1.50 0.41
CA LYS A 34 3.98 -0.92 0.96
C LYS A 34 3.01 -0.56 -0.16
N VAL A 35 1.74 -0.93 -0.03
CA VAL A 35 0.68 -0.32 -0.83
C VAL A 35 0.37 1.05 -0.24
N LEU A 36 0.67 2.11 -1.00
CA LEU A 36 0.42 3.47 -0.55
C LEU A 36 -1.07 3.78 -0.60
N CYS A 37 -1.64 4.12 0.55
CA CYS A 37 -3.06 4.44 0.68
C CYS A 37 -3.28 5.94 0.91
N ARG A 38 -4.55 6.37 0.94
CA ARG A 38 -4.90 7.74 1.33
C ARG A 38 -4.74 7.94 2.83
N TYR A 39 -5.09 6.92 3.61
CA TYR A 39 -5.18 6.97 5.07
C TYR A 39 -4.10 6.15 5.78
N GLY A 40 -2.95 5.96 5.13
CA GLY A 40 -1.84 5.15 5.64
C GLY A 40 -1.24 4.23 4.58
N ASP A 41 -0.89 3.02 4.98
CA ASP A 41 -0.32 2.02 4.09
C ASP A 41 -0.73 0.58 4.47
N ILE A 42 -0.46 -0.35 3.55
CA ILE A 42 -0.63 -1.79 3.78
C ILE A 42 0.69 -2.48 3.44
N CYS A 43 1.21 -3.29 4.36
CA CYS A 43 2.47 -4.01 4.22
C CYS A 43 2.32 -5.51 4.51
N PRO A 44 3.30 -6.36 4.13
CA PRO A 44 3.31 -7.75 4.53
C PRO A 44 3.51 -7.89 6.04
N TRP A 45 2.79 -8.80 6.67
CA TRP A 45 2.98 -9.17 8.08
C TRP A 45 3.56 -10.59 8.25
N GLY A 46 3.42 -11.41 7.22
CA GLY A 46 4.01 -12.76 7.13
C GLY A 46 2.99 -13.82 6.74
N GLY A 47 3.42 -14.84 6.00
CA GLY A 47 2.52 -15.85 5.45
C GLY A 47 1.47 -15.20 4.56
N ASP A 48 0.19 -15.52 4.80
CA ASP A 48 -0.94 -14.92 4.08
C ASP A 48 -1.55 -13.70 4.82
N LEU A 49 -0.79 -13.09 5.74
CA LEU A 49 -1.22 -11.93 6.52
C LEU A 49 -0.64 -10.63 5.98
N LEU A 50 -1.47 -9.60 6.03
CA LEU A 50 -1.12 -8.22 5.73
C LEU A 50 -1.40 -7.36 6.97
N ALA A 51 -0.66 -6.27 7.11
CA ALA A 51 -0.93 -5.24 8.11
C ALA A 51 -1.39 -3.96 7.42
N ALA A 52 -2.36 -3.27 8.02
CA ALA A 52 -2.79 -1.94 7.62
C ALA A 52 -2.50 -0.96 8.76
N SER A 53 -1.63 0.01 8.49
CA SER A 53 -1.23 1.05 9.45
C SER A 53 -1.83 2.39 9.04
N THR A 54 -2.49 3.05 9.97
CA THR A 54 -3.09 4.38 9.72
C THR A 54 -2.11 5.50 10.06
N THR A 55 -2.14 6.60 9.30
CA THR A 55 -1.33 7.81 9.57
C THR A 55 -1.84 8.69 10.71
N SER A 56 -3.09 8.49 11.14
CA SER A 56 -3.71 9.31 12.18
C SER A 56 -4.78 8.51 12.93
N ALA A 57 -5.01 8.86 14.19
CA ALA A 57 -6.18 8.41 14.93
C ALA A 57 -7.48 8.94 14.30
N GLY A 58 -8.62 8.35 14.71
CA GLY A 58 -9.96 8.83 14.35
C GLY A 58 -10.76 7.84 13.50
N ALA A 59 -11.61 8.36 12.61
CA ALA A 59 -12.67 7.59 11.97
C ALA A 59 -12.18 6.37 11.18
N VAL A 60 -11.04 6.47 10.49
CA VAL A 60 -10.47 5.35 9.72
C VAL A 60 -9.93 4.26 10.66
N ALA A 61 -9.13 4.64 11.66
CA ALA A 61 -8.64 3.71 12.68
C ALA A 61 -9.80 3.00 13.40
N ASN A 62 -10.85 3.74 13.78
CA ASN A 62 -12.04 3.19 14.42
C ASN A 62 -12.82 2.24 13.50
N ARG A 63 -12.87 2.50 12.18
CA ARG A 63 -13.48 1.59 11.21
C ARG A 63 -12.67 0.30 11.07
N LEU A 64 -11.34 0.38 11.07
CA LEU A 64 -10.48 -0.81 11.02
C LEU A 64 -10.67 -1.67 12.28
N ARG A 65 -10.64 -1.07 13.49
CA ARG A 65 -10.84 -1.77 14.77
C ARG A 65 -12.17 -2.54 14.85
N ARG A 66 -13.20 -2.09 14.13
CA ARG A 66 -14.53 -2.73 14.11
C ARG A 66 -14.64 -3.90 13.15
N LEU A 67 -13.61 -4.19 12.34
CA LEU A 67 -13.65 -5.32 11.43
C LEU A 67 -13.50 -6.63 12.25
N PRO A 68 -14.40 -7.61 12.10
CA PRO A 68 -14.41 -8.80 12.95
C PRO A 68 -13.27 -9.79 12.69
N PHE A 69 -12.46 -9.54 11.66
CA PHE A 69 -11.39 -10.43 11.19
C PHE A 69 -10.00 -9.81 11.37
N VAL A 70 -9.90 -8.68 12.09
CA VAL A 70 -8.62 -8.02 12.31
C VAL A 70 -8.13 -8.26 13.73
N GLU A 71 -6.81 -8.36 13.86
CA GLU A 71 -6.11 -8.33 15.14
C GLU A 71 -5.42 -6.97 15.27
N ILE A 72 -5.46 -6.37 16.46
CA ILE A 72 -4.75 -5.12 16.72
C ILE A 72 -3.31 -5.46 17.09
N ALA A 73 -2.37 -5.20 16.20
CA ALA A 73 -0.94 -5.41 16.45
C ALA A 73 -0.28 -4.21 17.14
N HIS A 74 -0.78 -3.00 16.87
CA HIS A 74 -0.33 -1.79 17.56
C HIS A 74 -1.49 -0.82 17.72
N ASP A 75 -1.72 -0.35 18.94
CA ASP A 75 -2.75 0.64 19.27
C ASP A 75 -2.07 1.90 19.81
N GLY A 76 -1.68 2.78 18.89
CA GLY A 76 -1.01 4.04 19.22
C GLY A 76 -2.01 5.15 19.51
N SER A 77 -1.55 6.20 20.19
CA SER A 77 -2.34 7.43 20.36
C SER A 77 -2.56 8.17 19.04
N ASP A 78 -1.69 7.94 18.06
CA ASP A 78 -1.68 8.56 16.74
C ASP A 78 -2.20 7.66 15.62
N GLY A 79 -2.69 6.45 15.92
CA GLY A 79 -3.15 5.54 14.88
C GLY A 79 -3.29 4.09 15.36
N VAL A 80 -3.61 3.20 14.43
CA VAL A 80 -3.67 1.76 14.67
C VAL A 80 -2.95 1.02 13.56
N THR A 81 -2.27 -0.06 13.92
CA THR A 81 -1.87 -1.10 12.99
C THR A 81 -2.68 -2.35 13.27
N VAL A 82 -3.45 -2.78 12.27
CA VAL A 82 -4.24 -4.01 12.34
C VAL A 82 -3.70 -5.04 11.37
N VAL A 83 -3.73 -6.31 11.77
CA VAL A 83 -3.32 -7.46 10.96
C VAL A 83 -4.57 -8.17 10.48
N PHE A 84 -4.57 -8.61 9.22
CA PHE A 84 -5.71 -9.26 8.60
C PHE A 84 -5.28 -10.27 7.51
N PRO A 85 -6.12 -11.29 7.24
CA PRO A 85 -5.85 -12.24 6.14
C PRO A 85 -5.95 -11.59 4.76
N ARG A 86 -5.09 -11.99 3.82
CA ARG A 86 -5.09 -11.50 2.43
C ARG A 86 -6.47 -11.63 1.77
N GLY A 87 -7.23 -12.68 2.06
CA GLY A 87 -8.59 -12.88 1.56
C GLY A 87 -9.59 -11.77 1.95
N ARG A 88 -9.28 -10.94 2.95
CA ARG A 88 -10.11 -9.81 3.41
C ARG A 88 -9.64 -8.44 2.90
N LEU A 89 -8.69 -8.44 1.97
CA LEU A 89 -8.08 -7.23 1.42
C LEU A 89 -9.10 -6.26 0.80
N SER A 90 -10.18 -6.74 0.18
CA SER A 90 -11.22 -5.88 -0.40
C SER A 90 -11.89 -4.97 0.65
N SER A 91 -12.22 -5.52 1.81
CA SER A 91 -12.83 -4.77 2.93
C SER A 91 -11.88 -3.69 3.46
N VAL A 92 -10.61 -4.05 3.67
CA VAL A 92 -9.60 -3.12 4.19
C VAL A 92 -9.28 -2.02 3.19
N THR A 93 -9.13 -2.37 1.90
CA THR A 93 -8.84 -1.39 0.84
C THR A 93 -10.03 -0.46 0.55
N GLY A 94 -11.25 -0.92 0.81
CA GLY A 94 -12.45 -0.09 0.83
C GLY A 94 -12.37 1.04 1.87
N ILE A 95 -11.66 0.83 2.98
CA ILE A 95 -11.46 1.79 4.06
C ILE A 95 -10.19 2.63 3.82
N MET A 96 -9.04 1.99 3.58
CA MET A 96 -7.73 2.64 3.47
C MET A 96 -7.58 3.49 2.20
N LYS A 97 -8.32 3.15 1.14
CA LYS A 97 -8.29 3.78 -0.19
C LYS A 97 -6.87 3.79 -0.80
N PRO A 98 -6.37 2.63 -1.29
CA PRO A 98 -5.13 2.55 -2.04
C PRO A 98 -5.06 3.55 -3.19
N ARG A 99 -3.90 4.19 -3.35
CA ARG A 99 -3.64 5.10 -4.46
C ARG A 99 -3.48 4.28 -5.73
N ARG A 100 -4.19 4.64 -6.80
CA ARG A 100 -4.09 3.93 -8.08
C ARG A 100 -2.75 4.19 -8.76
N THR A 101 -2.21 3.15 -9.39
CA THR A 101 -1.10 3.32 -10.33
C THR A 101 -1.61 4.08 -11.55
N ARG A 102 -0.92 5.15 -11.94
CA ARG A 102 -1.21 5.83 -13.21
C ARG A 102 -0.79 4.92 -14.34
N LYS A 103 -1.72 4.57 -15.23
CA LYS A 103 -1.40 3.97 -16.52
C LYS A 103 -1.27 5.10 -17.54
N ALA A 104 -0.18 5.09 -18.29
CA ALA A 104 -0.06 5.98 -19.44
C ALA A 104 -1.15 5.60 -20.45
N SER A 105 -1.84 6.59 -20.99
CA SER A 105 -2.77 6.35 -22.11
C SER A 105 -1.98 5.88 -23.34
N PRO A 106 -2.61 5.21 -24.32
CA PRO A 106 -1.96 4.88 -25.58
C PRO A 106 -1.30 6.10 -26.24
N THR A 107 -1.96 7.26 -26.20
CA THR A 107 -1.40 8.53 -26.71
C THR A 107 -0.16 8.98 -25.95
N GLN A 108 -0.13 8.81 -24.62
CA GLN A 108 1.04 9.13 -23.79
C GLN A 108 2.20 8.17 -24.03
N LEU A 109 1.91 6.87 -24.22
CA LEU A 109 2.90 5.87 -24.61
C LEU A 109 3.50 6.20 -25.98
N ALA A 110 2.66 6.47 -26.98
CA ALA A 110 3.11 6.89 -28.30
C ALA A 110 3.88 8.23 -28.28
N ALA A 111 3.59 9.13 -27.34
CA ALA A 111 4.36 10.36 -27.14
C ALA A 111 5.72 10.09 -26.47
N LEU A 112 5.79 9.11 -25.56
CA LEU A 112 7.03 8.62 -24.93
C LEU A 112 7.95 7.96 -25.96
N GLU A 113 7.41 7.08 -26.80
CA GLU A 113 8.14 6.44 -27.92
C GLU A 113 8.71 7.47 -28.90
N ARG A 114 7.97 8.57 -29.14
CA ARG A 114 8.42 9.69 -29.98
C ARG A 114 9.34 10.68 -29.25
N GLY A 115 9.73 10.41 -28.00
CA GLY A 115 10.62 11.28 -27.21
C GLY A 115 10.04 12.63 -26.78
N ARG A 116 8.71 12.79 -26.80
CA ARG A 116 8.03 14.09 -26.60
C ARG A 116 7.52 14.34 -25.18
N VAL A 117 7.71 13.43 -24.24
CA VAL A 117 7.27 13.65 -22.84
C VAL A 117 8.34 14.42 -22.07
N ARG A 118 8.18 15.75 -22.00
CA ARG A 118 8.94 16.58 -21.05
C ARG A 118 8.31 16.44 -19.66
N ARG A 119 9.11 16.02 -18.67
CA ARG A 119 8.73 16.09 -17.25
C ARG A 119 8.58 17.57 -16.89
N PRO A 120 7.44 18.05 -16.37
CA PRO A 120 7.37 19.42 -15.87
C PRO A 120 8.38 19.54 -14.72
N ARG A 121 9.29 20.53 -14.84
CA ARG A 121 10.18 20.90 -13.73
C ARG A 121 9.28 21.30 -12.55
N ARG A 122 9.46 20.63 -11.40
CA ARG A 122 8.91 21.13 -10.14
C ARG A 122 9.69 22.38 -9.79
N THR A 123 9.05 23.53 -9.88
CA THR A 123 9.45 24.79 -9.23
C THR A 123 9.39 24.64 -7.72
#